data_AF-A0AAN7ZGG1-F1
#
_entry.id   AF-A0AAN7ZGG1-F1
#
_cell.length_a   1.000
_cell.length_b   1.000
_cell.length_c   1.000
_cell.angle_alpha   90.00
_cell.angle_beta   90.00
_cell.angle_gamma   90.00
#
_symmetry.space_group_name_H-M   'P 1'
#
loop_
_entity.id
_entity.type
_entity.pdbx_description
1 polymer ?
#
loop_
_entity_poly.entity_id
_entity_poly.type
_entity_poly.pdbx_seq_one_letter_code
_entity_poly.pdbx_strand_id
1 'polypeptide(L)'
;MAWKSSEEFWNTTSSTSFNFDDDFEPSSSSNYIGDLKANYNSSSIVNYNFEGTGAQTLLPIESLLTKRNLDAVLDDVRITYQTPTPSAQETIIKMFLGMPYSLSVYRSLSQKLELLDEAIASDDGNIILAVLLFLKKTLELPELYNHLSKRKVAFRHYCNYLMEALLVQELSNLLLCGLNVMVYVYYTGLEKEMSKDKVHLKLLRYFLDYTAMMSNEKRTMFTDYKNFTAWQIENKVSSDTITEELAALCKSQWENSSDGNSCGKQITEFRALHNLNDFQYEWVIINALCAFKMWKRLKYLFIKPNWLTKRNIIKSVINPQLFITVLHKHNAPISVLEEFLSCIVDTDVSLFLAKKLLCHAFVINFYASQRDRMAIHMYKSEIPRESEYYNYAERILVSDKRWKN
;
A
#
# COMPACT_ATOMS: atom_id res chain seq x y z
N MET A 1 -7.24 0.20 -46.51
CA MET A 1 -7.80 -0.65 -45.45
C MET A 1 -8.22 0.27 -44.31
N ALA A 2 -9.49 0.65 -44.28
CA ALA A 2 -10.03 1.55 -43.26
C ALA A 2 -10.40 0.74 -42.01
N TRP A 3 -9.91 1.19 -40.86
CA TRP A 3 -10.28 0.65 -39.55
C TRP A 3 -11.72 1.08 -39.25
N LYS A 4 -12.60 0.11 -38.99
CA LYS A 4 -13.96 0.37 -38.50
C LYS A 4 -13.93 0.76 -37.03
N SER A 5 -14.79 1.69 -36.61
CA SER A 5 -14.91 2.08 -35.20
C SER A 5 -15.59 0.96 -34.38
N SER A 6 -15.28 0.90 -33.09
CA SER A 6 -15.83 -0.08 -32.14
C SER A 6 -17.35 -0.02 -32.00
N GLU A 7 -17.99 1.12 -32.32
CA GLU A 7 -19.45 1.27 -32.33
C GLU A 7 -20.14 0.43 -33.42
N GLU A 8 -19.46 0.19 -34.55
CA GLU A 8 -20.04 -0.51 -35.69
C GLU A 8 -20.06 -2.04 -35.48
N PHE A 9 -19.18 -2.56 -34.63
CA PHE A 9 -19.10 -3.99 -34.28
C PHE A 9 -20.27 -4.43 -33.39
N TRP A 10 -20.70 -3.59 -32.45
CA TRP A 10 -21.82 -3.89 -31.56
C TRP A 10 -23.18 -3.82 -32.24
N ASN A 11 -23.29 -3.09 -33.36
CA ASN A 11 -24.55 -2.93 -34.08
C ASN A 11 -24.81 -4.02 -35.14
N THR A 12 -23.94 -5.02 -35.31
CA THR A 12 -24.03 -5.98 -36.43
C THR A 12 -24.15 -7.46 -36.06
N THR A 13 -24.25 -7.85 -34.79
CA THR A 13 -24.41 -9.27 -34.42
C THR A 13 -25.86 -9.65 -34.17
N SER A 14 -26.62 -9.81 -35.25
CA SER A 14 -27.91 -10.52 -35.25
C SER A 14 -27.96 -11.58 -36.35
N SER A 15 -27.06 -12.58 -36.30
CA SER A 15 -27.26 -13.87 -36.97
C SER A 15 -26.11 -14.85 -36.69
N THR A 16 -26.11 -15.47 -35.51
CA THR A 16 -25.51 -16.81 -35.34
C THR A 16 -26.33 -17.55 -34.30
N SER A 17 -27.35 -18.27 -34.75
CA SER A 17 -28.08 -19.24 -33.93
C SER A 17 -27.11 -20.32 -33.44
N PHE A 18 -26.96 -20.42 -32.13
CA PHE A 18 -26.27 -21.53 -31.47
C PHE A 18 -27.34 -22.57 -31.11
N ASN A 19 -27.21 -23.78 -31.67
CA ASN A 19 -28.13 -24.90 -31.52
C ASN A 19 -27.71 -25.72 -30.29
N PHE A 20 -28.65 -26.08 -29.43
CA PHE A 20 -28.42 -26.96 -28.28
C PHE A 20 -29.64 -27.88 -28.18
N ASP A 21 -29.49 -29.13 -28.59
CA ASP A 21 -30.10 -30.32 -27.97
C ASP A 21 -29.87 -31.54 -28.87
N ASP A 22 -28.71 -32.18 -28.66
CA ASP A 22 -28.55 -33.62 -28.85
C ASP A 22 -28.44 -34.25 -27.45
N ASP A 23 -29.15 -35.36 -27.28
CA ASP A 23 -29.08 -36.38 -26.23
C ASP A 23 -29.72 -36.12 -24.84
N PHE A 24 -31.01 -36.48 -24.72
CA PHE A 24 -31.47 -37.29 -23.59
C PHE A 24 -32.68 -38.18 -23.97
N GLU A 25 -32.50 -39.50 -23.90
CA GLU A 25 -33.54 -40.51 -24.15
C GLU A 25 -34.64 -40.53 -23.06
N PRO A 26 -35.86 -41.01 -23.39
CA PRO A 26 -37.03 -40.94 -22.52
C PRO A 26 -37.13 -42.15 -21.58
N SER A 27 -37.57 -41.92 -20.35
CA SER A 27 -38.11 -42.97 -19.49
C SER A 27 -39.54 -42.66 -19.04
N SER A 28 -40.31 -43.74 -19.00
CA SER A 28 -41.76 -43.83 -19.11
C SER A 28 -42.52 -43.65 -17.81
N SER A 29 -43.84 -43.47 -17.96
CA SER A 29 -44.94 -43.61 -16.96
C SER A 29 -45.10 -42.42 -15.99
N SER A 30 -46.30 -41.92 -15.66
CA SER A 30 -47.61 -42.58 -15.53
C SER A 30 -48.73 -41.53 -15.48
N ASN A 31 -49.94 -41.97 -15.81
CA ASN A 31 -51.23 -41.24 -15.77
C ASN A 31 -51.51 -40.54 -14.43
N TYR A 32 -52.15 -39.37 -14.46
CA TYR A 32 -53.37 -39.10 -13.67
C TYR A 32 -54.20 -37.99 -14.33
N ILE A 33 -55.39 -38.37 -14.79
CA ILE A 33 -56.52 -37.50 -15.08
C ILE A 33 -57.06 -37.00 -13.73
N GLY A 34 -57.38 -35.71 -13.65
CA GLY A 34 -58.04 -35.10 -12.49
C GLY A 34 -58.65 -33.76 -12.86
N ASP A 35 -59.89 -33.82 -13.36
CA ASP A 35 -60.83 -32.70 -13.47
C ASP A 35 -60.90 -31.89 -12.15
N LEU A 36 -60.82 -30.56 -12.26
CA LEU A 36 -61.46 -29.65 -11.30
C LEU A 36 -61.75 -28.30 -11.95
N LYS A 37 -63.02 -28.15 -12.34
CA LYS A 37 -63.70 -26.86 -12.60
C LYS A 37 -64.05 -26.19 -11.28
N ALA A 38 -63.66 -24.92 -11.11
CA ALA A 38 -64.40 -23.87 -10.39
C ALA A 38 -63.71 -22.52 -10.67
N ASN A 39 -64.29 -21.67 -11.54
CA ASN A 39 -65.31 -20.64 -11.28
C ASN A 39 -64.80 -19.31 -10.68
N TYR A 40 -64.72 -18.32 -11.58
CA TYR A 40 -65.08 -16.90 -11.47
C TYR A 40 -64.37 -15.98 -10.46
N ASN A 41 -63.63 -14.99 -10.97
CA ASN A 41 -64.22 -13.67 -11.32
C ASN A 41 -63.15 -12.75 -11.94
N SER A 42 -63.23 -12.51 -13.24
CA SER A 42 -62.64 -11.32 -13.86
C SER A 42 -63.74 -10.65 -14.68
N SER A 43 -64.30 -9.60 -14.08
CA SER A 43 -65.27 -8.70 -14.70
C SER A 43 -64.60 -7.84 -15.78
N SER A 44 -65.44 -7.45 -16.75
CA SER A 44 -65.23 -6.49 -17.85
C SER A 44 -64.42 -6.96 -19.07
N ILE A 45 -64.99 -7.90 -19.84
CA ILE A 45 -64.81 -7.93 -21.30
C ILE A 45 -66.03 -7.25 -21.91
N VAL A 46 -65.76 -6.18 -22.66
CA VAL A 46 -66.72 -5.44 -23.47
C VAL A 46 -67.17 -6.35 -24.62
N ASN A 47 -68.45 -6.69 -24.65
CA ASN A 47 -69.08 -7.38 -25.77
C ASN A 47 -69.10 -6.44 -26.98
N TYR A 48 -68.26 -6.70 -27.97
CA TYR A 48 -68.44 -6.15 -29.31
C TYR A 48 -69.28 -7.14 -30.12
N ASN A 49 -70.53 -6.76 -30.36
CA ASN A 49 -71.45 -7.44 -31.24
C ASN A 49 -70.90 -7.48 -32.67
N PHE A 50 -70.92 -8.66 -33.25
CA PHE A 50 -70.55 -8.92 -34.64
C PHE A 50 -71.74 -8.57 -35.54
N GLU A 51 -71.68 -7.46 -36.26
CA GLU A 51 -72.55 -7.23 -37.41
C GLU A 51 -71.91 -7.87 -38.65
N GLY A 52 -72.53 -8.97 -39.08
CA GLY A 52 -72.12 -9.71 -40.27
C GLY A 52 -72.52 -8.97 -41.54
N THR A 53 -71.52 -8.55 -42.32
CA THR A 53 -71.70 -8.18 -43.72
C THR A 53 -70.55 -8.73 -44.56
N GLY A 54 -70.89 -9.64 -45.48
CA GLY A 54 -70.16 -9.88 -46.73
C GLY A 54 -68.90 -10.74 -46.64
N ALA A 55 -69.03 -12.01 -47.06
CA ALA A 55 -67.96 -12.90 -47.52
C ALA A 55 -66.64 -12.80 -46.74
N GLN A 56 -66.54 -13.52 -45.61
CA GLN A 56 -65.24 -13.82 -45.02
C GLN A 56 -64.48 -14.73 -45.98
N THR A 57 -63.62 -14.14 -46.80
CA THR A 57 -62.46 -14.82 -47.35
C THR A 57 -61.64 -15.30 -46.16
N LEU A 58 -61.79 -16.58 -45.83
CA LEU A 58 -60.89 -17.28 -44.91
C LEU A 58 -59.50 -17.21 -45.55
N LEU A 59 -58.73 -16.19 -45.15
CA LEU A 59 -57.34 -16.08 -45.52
C LEU A 59 -56.62 -17.33 -44.97
N PRO A 60 -55.84 -18.04 -45.79
CA PRO A 60 -55.06 -19.17 -45.31
C PRO A 60 -54.20 -18.74 -44.12
N ILE A 61 -54.05 -19.58 -43.09
CA ILE A 61 -53.14 -19.30 -41.95
C ILE A 61 -51.73 -18.91 -42.43
N GLU A 62 -51.33 -19.39 -43.60
CA GLU A 62 -50.08 -19.06 -44.29
C GLU A 62 -49.92 -17.57 -44.61
N SER A 63 -51.01 -16.80 -44.79
CA SER A 63 -50.93 -15.34 -44.98
C SER A 63 -50.66 -14.59 -43.67
N LEU A 64 -51.01 -15.17 -42.52
CA LEU A 64 -50.65 -14.67 -41.19
C LEU A 64 -49.21 -15.02 -40.83
N LEU A 65 -48.66 -16.11 -41.39
CA LEU A 65 -47.29 -16.59 -41.20
C LEU A 65 -46.28 -15.98 -42.19
N THR A 66 -46.65 -14.91 -42.90
CA THR A 66 -45.68 -14.21 -43.75
C THR A 66 -44.57 -13.58 -42.92
N LYS A 67 -43.34 -13.63 -43.42
CA LYS A 67 -42.16 -13.03 -42.76
C LYS A 67 -42.42 -11.59 -42.31
N ARG A 68 -43.17 -10.82 -43.10
CA ARG A 68 -43.57 -9.44 -42.79
C ARG A 68 -44.45 -9.33 -41.54
N ASN A 69 -45.40 -10.24 -41.35
CA ASN A 69 -46.28 -10.23 -40.18
C ASN A 69 -45.56 -10.78 -38.95
N LEU A 70 -44.66 -11.76 -39.14
CA LEU A 70 -43.79 -12.24 -38.07
C LEU A 70 -42.82 -11.14 -37.62
N ASP A 71 -42.22 -10.41 -38.55
CA ASP A 71 -41.35 -9.26 -38.26
C ASP A 71 -42.14 -8.15 -37.53
N ALA A 72 -43.39 -7.88 -37.93
CA ALA A 72 -44.24 -6.91 -37.23
C ALA A 72 -44.60 -7.35 -35.80
N VAL A 73 -44.90 -8.63 -35.58
CA VAL A 73 -45.16 -9.17 -34.22
C VAL A 73 -43.88 -9.18 -33.38
N LEU A 74 -42.73 -9.51 -33.97
CA LEU A 74 -41.44 -9.46 -33.29
C LEU A 74 -41.03 -8.02 -32.94
N ASP A 75 -41.35 -7.04 -33.80
CA ASP A 75 -41.14 -5.63 -33.53
C ASP A 75 -42.10 -5.12 -32.44
N ASP A 76 -43.37 -5.51 -32.46
CA ASP A 76 -44.32 -5.21 -31.37
C ASP A 76 -43.85 -5.83 -30.04
N VAL A 77 -43.36 -7.07 -30.04
CA VAL A 77 -42.76 -7.71 -28.86
C VAL A 77 -41.51 -6.94 -28.41
N ARG A 78 -40.63 -6.54 -29.33
CA ARG A 78 -39.44 -5.71 -29.01
C ARG A 78 -39.82 -4.36 -28.40
N ILE A 79 -40.86 -3.72 -28.90
CA ILE A 79 -41.38 -2.44 -28.38
C ILE A 79 -42.02 -2.63 -27.01
N THR A 80 -42.78 -3.72 -26.82
CA THR A 80 -43.50 -4.01 -25.56
C THR A 80 -42.57 -4.37 -24.39
N TYR A 81 -41.37 -4.91 -24.67
CA TYR A 81 -40.37 -5.26 -23.63
C TYR A 81 -39.25 -4.22 -23.44
N GLN A 82 -39.31 -3.05 -24.09
CA GLN A 82 -38.48 -1.92 -23.68
C GLN A 82 -39.03 -1.34 -22.38
N THR A 83 -38.68 -1.97 -21.26
CA THR A 83 -38.79 -1.31 -19.96
C THR A 83 -38.02 0.01 -20.05
N PRO A 84 -38.66 1.17 -19.83
CA PRO A 84 -37.96 2.44 -19.90
C PRO A 84 -36.80 2.38 -18.91
N THR A 85 -35.59 2.67 -19.39
CA THR A 85 -34.40 2.65 -18.54
C THR A 85 -34.61 3.67 -17.42
N PRO A 86 -34.75 3.24 -16.15
CA PRO A 86 -34.89 4.17 -15.05
C PRO A 86 -33.63 5.01 -14.93
N SER A 87 -33.74 6.18 -14.28
CA SER A 87 -32.54 6.96 -13.98
C SER A 87 -31.59 6.16 -13.08
N ALA A 88 -30.28 6.39 -13.24
CA ALA A 88 -29.25 5.77 -12.39
C ALA A 88 -29.58 6.01 -10.91
N GLN A 89 -29.93 7.25 -10.57
CA GLN A 89 -30.30 7.67 -9.22
C GLN A 89 -31.48 6.90 -8.64
N GLU A 90 -32.57 6.72 -9.39
CA GLU A 90 -33.71 5.91 -8.93
C GLU A 90 -33.33 4.46 -8.65
N THR A 91 -32.42 3.90 -9.44
CA THR A 91 -31.96 2.52 -9.27
C THR A 91 -31.07 2.40 -8.04
N ILE A 92 -30.17 3.36 -7.81
CA ILE A 92 -29.33 3.40 -6.60
C ILE A 92 -30.19 3.58 -5.34
N ILE A 93 -31.21 4.44 -5.38
CA ILE A 93 -32.18 4.58 -4.27
C ILE A 93 -32.92 3.26 -4.02
N LYS A 94 -33.35 2.55 -5.07
CA LYS A 94 -33.96 1.21 -4.93
C LYS A 94 -33.00 0.20 -4.29
N MET A 95 -31.73 0.19 -4.71
CA MET A 95 -30.70 -0.65 -4.12
C MET A 95 -30.51 -0.35 -2.64
N PHE A 96 -30.41 0.93 -2.27
CA PHE A 96 -30.26 1.38 -0.89
C PHE A 96 -31.45 1.00 0.00
N LEU A 97 -32.67 1.12 -0.53
CA LEU A 97 -33.90 0.76 0.17
C LEU A 97 -34.20 -0.75 0.14
N GLY A 98 -33.36 -1.59 -0.49
CA GLY A 98 -33.59 -3.03 -0.62
C GLY A 98 -34.79 -3.42 -1.49
N MET A 99 -35.24 -2.51 -2.35
CA MET A 99 -36.35 -2.74 -3.29
C MET A 99 -35.88 -3.57 -4.49
N PRO A 100 -36.78 -4.28 -5.20
CA PRO A 100 -36.39 -4.98 -6.43
C PRO A 100 -35.85 -4.00 -7.48
N TYR A 101 -34.66 -4.30 -8.00
CA TYR A 101 -33.99 -3.53 -9.04
C TYR A 101 -33.42 -4.46 -10.12
N SER A 102 -33.19 -3.92 -11.31
CA SER A 102 -32.50 -4.63 -12.40
C SER A 102 -31.39 -3.76 -12.96
N LEU A 103 -30.17 -4.29 -12.99
CA LEU A 103 -29.02 -3.60 -13.59
C LEU A 103 -28.87 -3.92 -15.09
N SER A 104 -29.54 -4.98 -15.59
CA SER A 104 -29.43 -5.41 -16.99
C SER A 104 -30.10 -4.45 -17.99
N VAL A 105 -30.87 -3.47 -17.51
CA VAL A 105 -31.46 -2.41 -18.33
C VAL A 105 -30.43 -1.37 -18.80
N TYR A 106 -29.29 -1.25 -18.11
CA TYR A 106 -28.18 -0.35 -18.48
C TYR A 106 -27.27 -1.04 -19.50
N ARG A 107 -27.51 -0.77 -20.79
CA ARG A 107 -26.81 -1.46 -21.90
C ARG A 107 -25.62 -0.68 -22.42
N SER A 108 -25.76 0.63 -22.59
CA SER A 108 -24.69 1.45 -23.17
C SER A 108 -23.56 1.70 -22.17
N LEU A 109 -22.35 1.95 -22.68
CA LEU A 109 -21.20 2.30 -21.83
C LEU A 109 -21.48 3.56 -21.00
N SER A 110 -22.10 4.59 -21.60
CA SER A 110 -22.45 5.83 -20.90
C SER A 110 -23.39 5.56 -19.72
N GLN A 111 -24.44 4.76 -19.93
CA GLN A 111 -25.40 4.37 -18.90
C GLN A 111 -24.74 3.60 -17.75
N LYS A 112 -23.83 2.68 -18.08
CA LYS A 112 -23.05 1.91 -17.11
C LYS A 112 -22.12 2.78 -16.26
N LEU A 113 -21.50 3.80 -16.86
CA LEU A 113 -20.63 4.73 -16.16
C LEU A 113 -21.43 5.71 -15.29
N GLU A 114 -22.58 6.19 -15.77
CA GLU A 114 -23.49 7.02 -14.99
C GLU A 114 -23.99 6.27 -13.74
N LEU A 115 -24.36 4.99 -13.90
CA LEU A 115 -24.71 4.13 -12.78
C LEU A 115 -23.57 3.97 -11.76
N LEU A 116 -22.32 3.88 -12.23
CA LEU A 116 -21.14 3.80 -11.35
C LEU A 116 -20.90 5.13 -10.63
N ASP A 117 -21.02 6.25 -11.32
CA ASP A 117 -20.82 7.58 -10.73
C ASP A 117 -21.87 7.87 -9.66
N GLU A 118 -23.12 7.48 -9.89
CA GLU A 118 -24.20 7.60 -8.90
C GLU A 118 -24.02 6.62 -7.72
N ALA A 119 -23.54 5.41 -7.98
CA ALA A 119 -23.19 4.47 -6.91
C ALA A 119 -22.07 5.03 -6.03
N ILE A 120 -21.06 5.68 -6.62
CA ILE A 120 -19.99 6.35 -5.87
C ILE A 120 -20.57 7.50 -5.04
N ALA A 121 -21.51 8.29 -5.60
CA ALA A 121 -22.16 9.39 -4.89
C ALA A 121 -23.00 8.92 -3.68
N SER A 122 -23.45 7.66 -3.66
CA SER A 122 -24.18 7.09 -2.53
C SER A 122 -23.32 6.78 -1.30
N ASP A 123 -21.99 6.77 -1.43
CA ASP A 123 -21.02 6.39 -0.39
C ASP A 123 -21.27 5.01 0.29
N ASP A 124 -22.15 4.17 -0.27
CA ASP A 124 -22.42 2.82 0.22
C ASP A 124 -21.51 1.80 -0.47
N GLY A 125 -20.62 1.19 0.31
CA GLY A 125 -19.65 0.21 -0.20
C GLY A 125 -20.29 -1.04 -0.83
N ASN A 126 -21.45 -1.49 -0.36
CA ASN A 126 -22.14 -2.65 -0.91
C ASN A 126 -22.77 -2.34 -2.27
N ILE A 127 -23.36 -1.15 -2.41
CA ILE A 127 -23.93 -0.69 -3.68
C ILE A 127 -22.83 -0.50 -4.72
N ILE A 128 -21.75 0.19 -4.34
CA ILE A 128 -20.56 0.38 -5.21
C ILE A 128 -20.05 -0.98 -5.69
N LEU A 129 -19.89 -1.95 -4.77
CA LEU A 129 -19.39 -3.27 -5.13
C LEU A 129 -20.37 -4.04 -6.03
N ALA A 130 -21.67 -3.99 -5.75
CA ALA A 130 -22.69 -4.66 -6.57
C ALA A 130 -22.68 -4.13 -8.02
N VAL A 131 -22.59 -2.81 -8.19
CA VAL A 131 -22.46 -2.18 -9.52
C VAL A 131 -21.14 -2.60 -10.18
N LEU A 132 -20.02 -2.61 -9.45
CA LEU A 132 -18.73 -3.05 -9.98
C LEU A 132 -18.73 -4.51 -10.46
N LEU A 133 -19.39 -5.41 -9.73
CA LEU A 133 -19.54 -6.81 -10.14
C LEU A 133 -20.41 -6.95 -11.38
N PHE A 134 -21.44 -6.11 -11.53
CA PHE A 134 -22.23 -6.03 -12.76
C PHE A 134 -21.38 -5.52 -13.94
N LEU A 135 -20.57 -4.50 -13.75
CA LEU A 135 -19.65 -4.00 -14.78
C LEU A 135 -18.61 -5.04 -15.17
N LYS A 136 -18.04 -5.77 -14.21
CA LYS A 136 -17.13 -6.90 -14.46
C LYS A 136 -17.75 -7.96 -15.36
N LYS A 137 -19.05 -8.25 -15.19
CA LYS A 137 -19.77 -9.24 -16.01
C LYS A 137 -20.12 -8.75 -17.41
N THR A 138 -20.15 -7.44 -17.64
CA THR A 138 -20.71 -6.84 -18.86
C THR A 138 -19.76 -5.96 -19.66
N LEU A 139 -18.53 -5.74 -19.17
CA LEU A 139 -17.46 -4.99 -19.84
C LEU A 139 -16.21 -5.85 -19.93
N GLU A 140 -15.39 -5.61 -20.94
CA GLU A 140 -14.04 -6.18 -21.00
C GLU A 140 -13.17 -5.61 -19.88
N LEU A 141 -12.34 -6.46 -19.27
CA LEU A 141 -11.48 -6.09 -18.14
C LEU A 141 -10.58 -4.86 -18.41
N PRO A 142 -9.95 -4.69 -19.59
CA PRO A 142 -9.11 -3.52 -19.85
C PRO A 142 -9.91 -2.20 -19.83
N GLU A 143 -11.13 -2.20 -20.39
CA GLU A 143 -11.99 -1.03 -20.42
C GLU A 143 -12.49 -0.69 -19.01
N LEU A 144 -12.88 -1.71 -18.24
CA LEU A 144 -13.24 -1.55 -16.82
C LEU A 144 -12.08 -0.93 -16.02
N TYR A 145 -10.85 -1.44 -16.18
CA TYR A 145 -9.69 -0.94 -15.43
C TYR A 145 -9.32 0.49 -15.80
N ASN A 146 -9.47 0.88 -17.08
CA ASN A 146 -9.28 2.26 -17.53
C ASN A 146 -10.29 3.23 -16.90
N HIS A 147 -11.53 2.80 -16.69
CA HIS A 147 -12.56 3.63 -16.03
C HIS A 147 -12.41 3.65 -14.51
N LEU A 148 -11.92 2.56 -13.91
CA LEU A 148 -11.64 2.47 -12.48
C LEU A 148 -10.42 3.31 -12.08
N SER A 149 -9.35 3.32 -12.87
CA SER A 149 -8.14 4.09 -12.57
C SER A 149 -8.42 5.60 -12.45
N LYS A 150 -9.47 6.09 -13.13
CA LYS A 150 -9.95 7.48 -13.05
C LYS A 150 -10.81 7.76 -11.80
N ARG A 151 -11.34 6.73 -11.14
CA ARG A 151 -12.31 6.82 -10.03
C ARG A 151 -11.76 6.16 -8.76
N LYS A 152 -11.05 6.95 -7.94
CA LYS A 152 -10.31 6.45 -6.75
C LYS A 152 -11.17 5.64 -5.76
N VAL A 153 -12.42 6.05 -5.52
CA VAL A 153 -13.32 5.39 -4.56
C VAL A 153 -13.67 3.98 -5.06
N ALA A 154 -14.21 3.87 -6.28
CA ALA A 154 -14.52 2.60 -6.90
C ALA A 154 -13.29 1.70 -7.06
N PHE A 155 -12.14 2.27 -7.44
CA PHE A 155 -10.86 1.55 -7.50
C PHE A 155 -10.51 0.89 -6.15
N ARG A 156 -10.65 1.63 -5.04
CA ARG A 156 -10.36 1.11 -3.69
C ARG A 156 -11.32 -0.02 -3.29
N HIS A 157 -12.62 0.15 -3.51
CA HIS A 157 -13.60 -0.89 -3.20
C HIS A 157 -13.37 -2.16 -4.03
N TYR A 158 -13.03 -2.01 -5.31
CA TYR A 158 -12.73 -3.16 -6.15
C TYR A 158 -11.43 -3.86 -5.73
N CYS A 159 -10.37 -3.11 -5.40
CA CYS A 159 -9.16 -3.69 -4.80
C CYS A 159 -9.47 -4.48 -3.54
N ASN A 160 -10.26 -3.93 -2.61
CA ASN A 160 -10.64 -4.60 -1.36
C ASN A 160 -11.37 -5.92 -1.62
N TYR A 161 -12.33 -5.92 -2.55
CA TYR A 161 -13.00 -7.13 -2.97
C TYR A 161 -12.04 -8.19 -3.53
N LEU A 162 -11.13 -7.80 -4.43
CA LEU A 162 -10.16 -8.74 -5.01
C LEU A 162 -9.17 -9.28 -3.97
N MET A 163 -8.84 -8.47 -2.96
CA MET A 163 -8.01 -8.86 -1.82
C MET A 163 -8.72 -9.88 -0.94
N GLU A 164 -9.99 -9.66 -0.60
CA GLU A 164 -10.82 -10.60 0.19
C GLU A 164 -11.11 -11.90 -0.58
N ALA A 165 -11.34 -11.81 -1.88
CA ALA A 165 -11.60 -12.96 -2.75
C ALA A 165 -10.32 -13.71 -3.17
N LEU A 166 -9.13 -13.26 -2.74
CA LEU A 166 -7.82 -13.83 -3.10
C LEU A 166 -7.57 -13.93 -4.61
N LEU A 167 -8.14 -13.01 -5.40
CA LEU A 167 -7.99 -12.95 -6.86
C LEU A 167 -6.72 -12.18 -7.25
N VAL A 168 -5.55 -12.73 -6.90
CA VAL A 168 -4.24 -12.06 -6.99
C VAL A 168 -3.88 -11.62 -8.42
N GLN A 169 -4.25 -12.40 -9.43
CA GLN A 169 -4.00 -12.09 -10.85
C GLN A 169 -4.79 -10.87 -11.32
N GLU A 170 -6.08 -10.80 -11.02
CA GLU A 170 -6.93 -9.65 -11.36
C GLU A 170 -6.52 -8.41 -10.59
N LEU A 171 -6.20 -8.56 -9.29
CA LEU A 171 -5.70 -7.47 -8.46
C LEU A 171 -4.41 -6.90 -9.03
N SER A 172 -3.50 -7.77 -9.47
CA SER A 172 -2.25 -7.36 -10.12
C SER A 172 -2.53 -6.53 -11.38
N ASN A 173 -3.42 -7.00 -12.26
CA ASN A 173 -3.76 -6.31 -13.50
C ASN A 173 -4.49 -4.97 -13.26
N LEU A 174 -5.32 -4.88 -12.23
CA LEU A 174 -5.97 -3.63 -11.82
C LEU A 174 -4.96 -2.62 -11.25
N LEU A 175 -4.07 -3.08 -10.37
CA LEU A 175 -3.01 -2.25 -9.77
C LEU A 175 -2.01 -1.75 -10.82
N LEU A 176 -1.79 -2.55 -11.86
CA LEU A 176 -1.03 -2.17 -13.06
C LEU A 176 -1.66 -0.97 -13.77
N CYS A 177 -2.98 -0.98 -13.99
CA CYS A 177 -3.69 0.14 -14.58
C CYS A 177 -3.77 1.38 -13.65
N GLY A 178 -3.74 1.17 -12.33
CA GLY A 178 -3.74 2.24 -11.31
C GLY A 178 -2.35 2.76 -10.93
N LEU A 179 -1.26 2.22 -11.49
CA LEU A 179 0.13 2.57 -11.21
C LEU A 179 0.53 2.52 -9.72
N ASN A 180 -0.08 1.65 -8.91
CA ASN A 180 0.24 1.53 -7.49
C ASN A 180 1.27 0.42 -7.26
N VAL A 181 2.48 0.66 -7.77
CA VAL A 181 3.64 -0.25 -7.78
C VAL A 181 3.89 -0.88 -6.41
N MET A 182 3.77 -0.10 -5.34
CA MET A 182 4.00 -0.56 -3.96
C MET A 182 3.02 -1.64 -3.52
N VAL A 183 1.77 -1.57 -3.99
CA VAL A 183 0.74 -2.54 -3.65
C VAL A 183 0.99 -3.85 -4.40
N TYR A 184 1.41 -3.79 -5.67
CA TYR A 184 1.83 -4.99 -6.42
C TYR A 184 3.07 -5.65 -5.78
N VAL A 185 4.08 -4.86 -5.39
CA VAL A 185 5.27 -5.35 -4.68
C VAL A 185 4.90 -5.99 -3.33
N TYR A 186 4.01 -5.35 -2.57
CA TYR A 186 3.51 -5.88 -1.31
C TYR A 186 2.73 -7.19 -1.49
N TYR A 187 1.86 -7.29 -2.49
CA TYR A 187 1.08 -8.50 -2.76
C TYR A 187 1.89 -9.64 -3.38
N THR A 188 2.85 -9.33 -4.24
CA THR A 188 3.78 -10.35 -4.75
C THR A 188 4.74 -10.84 -3.66
N GLY A 189 5.11 -9.99 -2.70
CA GLY A 189 5.91 -10.39 -1.53
C GLY A 189 5.12 -11.13 -0.44
N LEU A 190 3.80 -10.96 -0.38
CA LEU A 190 2.92 -11.56 0.65
C LEU A 190 2.39 -12.95 0.34
N GLU A 191 2.73 -13.56 -0.80
CA GLU A 191 2.60 -15.01 -0.92
C GLU A 191 3.57 -15.63 0.11
N LYS A 192 3.08 -15.88 1.33
CA LYS A 192 3.81 -16.42 2.50
C LYS A 192 4.59 -17.73 2.21
N GLU A 193 4.40 -18.31 1.02
CA GLU A 193 5.02 -19.56 0.56
C GLU A 193 5.93 -19.38 -0.66
N MET A 194 6.09 -18.16 -1.20
CA MET A 194 6.86 -17.95 -2.41
C MET A 194 8.36 -17.73 -2.10
N SER A 195 9.22 -18.51 -2.76
CA SER A 195 10.67 -18.34 -2.64
C SER A 195 11.11 -16.95 -3.14
N LYS A 196 12.17 -16.39 -2.53
CA LYS A 196 12.73 -15.09 -2.93
C LYS A 196 13.08 -15.04 -4.41
N ASP A 197 13.54 -16.14 -4.98
CA ASP A 197 13.81 -16.26 -6.42
C ASP A 197 12.57 -16.01 -7.28
N LYS A 198 11.42 -16.58 -6.89
CA LYS A 198 10.15 -16.37 -7.60
C LYS A 198 9.64 -14.94 -7.43
N VAL A 199 9.80 -14.35 -6.24
CA VAL A 199 9.53 -12.92 -6.00
C VAL A 199 10.40 -12.07 -6.95
N HIS A 200 11.71 -12.34 -7.00
CA HIS A 200 12.63 -11.62 -7.86
C HIS A 200 12.29 -11.72 -9.35
N LEU A 201 11.91 -12.92 -9.83
CA LEU A 201 11.47 -13.11 -11.22
C LEU A 201 10.15 -12.38 -11.53
N LYS A 202 9.17 -12.40 -10.61
CA LYS A 202 7.93 -11.62 -10.78
C LYS A 202 8.22 -10.12 -10.84
N LEU A 203 9.14 -9.63 -10.00
CA LEU A 203 9.57 -8.23 -10.03
C LEU A 203 10.29 -7.88 -11.34
N LEU A 204 11.21 -8.72 -11.81
CA LEU A 204 11.92 -8.49 -13.08
C LEU A 204 10.94 -8.37 -14.25
N ARG A 205 9.96 -9.29 -14.33
CA ARG A 205 8.92 -9.25 -15.35
C ARG A 205 8.11 -7.95 -15.28
N TYR A 206 7.68 -7.56 -14.08
CA TYR A 206 6.97 -6.30 -13.86
C TYR A 206 7.79 -5.08 -14.31
N PHE A 207 9.09 -5.04 -14.01
CA PHE A 207 9.95 -3.95 -14.43
C PHE A 207 10.03 -3.85 -15.95
N LEU A 208 10.25 -4.98 -16.63
CA LEU A 208 10.35 -5.02 -18.09
C LEU A 208 9.05 -4.55 -18.76
N ASP A 209 7.91 -5.03 -18.26
CA ASP A 209 6.62 -4.77 -18.88
C ASP A 209 6.16 -3.31 -18.68
N TYR A 210 6.55 -2.66 -17.57
CA TYR A 210 5.93 -1.39 -17.15
C TYR A 210 6.90 -0.22 -16.92
N THR A 211 8.22 -0.41 -17.03
CA THR A 211 9.21 0.67 -16.75
C THR A 211 8.98 1.93 -17.56
N ALA A 212 8.47 1.80 -18.80
CA ALA A 212 8.19 2.92 -19.70
C ALA A 212 7.01 3.80 -19.24
N MET A 213 6.06 3.24 -18.49
CA MET A 213 4.87 3.94 -18.01
C MET A 213 5.02 4.47 -16.57
N MET A 214 6.10 4.10 -15.88
CA MET A 214 6.38 4.55 -14.51
C MET A 214 7.01 5.95 -14.49
N SER A 215 6.57 6.78 -13.54
CA SER A 215 7.31 7.98 -13.14
C SER A 215 8.71 7.61 -12.63
N ASN A 216 9.67 8.54 -12.76
CA ASN A 216 11.05 8.34 -12.30
C ASN A 216 11.13 7.90 -10.83
N GLU A 217 10.34 8.49 -9.92
CA GLU A 217 10.32 8.13 -8.49
C GLU A 217 9.95 6.65 -8.27
N LYS A 218 8.87 6.19 -8.91
CA LYS A 218 8.42 4.79 -8.85
C LYS A 218 9.47 3.84 -9.43
N ARG A 219 10.14 4.24 -10.52
CA ARG A 219 11.23 3.46 -11.12
C ARG A 219 12.40 3.30 -10.16
N THR A 220 12.78 4.37 -9.45
CA THR A 220 13.84 4.33 -8.43
C THR A 220 13.46 3.39 -7.29
N MET A 221 12.28 3.56 -6.66
CA MET A 221 11.83 2.68 -5.57
C MET A 221 11.82 1.20 -5.98
N PHE A 222 11.34 0.91 -7.20
CA PHE A 222 11.32 -0.46 -7.71
C PHE A 222 12.74 -1.01 -7.92
N THR A 223 13.65 -0.18 -8.46
CA THR A 223 15.05 -0.55 -8.67
C THR A 223 15.72 -0.87 -7.34
N ASP A 224 15.48 -0.06 -6.30
CA ASP A 224 16.02 -0.28 -4.96
C ASP A 224 15.53 -1.61 -4.37
N TYR A 225 14.22 -1.90 -4.48
CA TYR A 225 13.63 -3.16 -4.00
C TYR A 225 14.14 -4.39 -4.77
N LYS A 226 14.26 -4.28 -6.10
CA LYS A 226 14.83 -5.31 -6.96
C LYS A 226 16.27 -5.62 -6.57
N ASN A 227 17.09 -4.58 -6.38
CA ASN A 227 18.49 -4.73 -5.98
C ASN A 227 18.61 -5.37 -4.60
N PHE A 228 17.73 -5.02 -3.65
CA PHE A 228 17.75 -5.61 -2.32
C PHE A 228 17.35 -7.09 -2.33
N THR A 229 16.32 -7.44 -3.12
CA THR A 229 15.92 -8.84 -3.29
C THR A 229 17.04 -9.67 -3.94
N ALA A 230 17.74 -9.11 -4.94
CA ALA A 230 18.90 -9.76 -5.57
C ALA A 230 20.02 -10.00 -4.55
N TRP A 231 20.34 -8.99 -3.73
CA TRP A 231 21.34 -9.10 -2.68
C TRP A 231 20.99 -10.18 -1.66
N GLN A 232 19.73 -10.25 -1.22
CA GLN A 232 19.24 -11.28 -0.30
C GLN A 232 19.39 -12.69 -0.86
N ILE A 233 19.15 -12.88 -2.16
CA ILE A 233 19.30 -14.18 -2.84
C ILE A 233 20.78 -14.56 -2.90
N GLU A 234 21.63 -13.65 -3.40
CA GLU A 234 23.07 -13.90 -3.57
C GLU A 234 23.75 -14.22 -2.23
N ASN A 235 23.39 -13.48 -1.18
CA ASN A 235 23.99 -13.63 0.15
C ASN A 235 23.21 -14.59 1.08
N LYS A 236 22.11 -15.19 0.61
CA LYS A 236 21.23 -16.10 1.39
C LYS A 236 20.74 -15.50 2.71
N VAL A 237 20.40 -14.21 2.67
CA VAL A 237 19.98 -13.39 3.80
C VAL A 237 18.46 -13.29 3.87
N SER A 238 17.89 -13.28 5.08
CA SER A 238 16.44 -13.12 5.34
C SER A 238 16.05 -11.85 6.10
N SER A 239 16.92 -10.86 6.19
CA SER A 239 16.63 -9.56 6.80
C SER A 239 15.46 -8.88 6.10
N ASP A 240 14.48 -8.37 6.85
CA ASP A 240 13.28 -7.75 6.29
C ASP A 240 13.56 -6.35 5.72
N THR A 241 14.58 -5.67 6.26
CA THR A 241 14.92 -4.29 5.88
C THR A 241 16.40 -4.12 5.52
N ILE A 242 16.68 -3.10 4.69
CA ILE A 242 18.05 -2.67 4.34
C ILE A 242 18.84 -2.27 5.59
N THR A 243 18.18 -1.67 6.59
CA THR A 243 18.82 -1.22 7.83
C THR A 243 19.21 -2.36 8.75
N GLU A 244 18.36 -3.40 8.85
CA GLU A 244 18.70 -4.62 9.61
C GLU A 244 19.85 -5.35 8.95
N GLU A 245 19.83 -5.44 7.62
CA GLU A 245 20.91 -6.09 6.89
C GLU A 245 22.24 -5.35 7.03
N LEU A 246 22.22 -4.02 6.91
CA LEU A 246 23.42 -3.21 7.14
C LEU A 246 23.95 -3.42 8.57
N ALA A 247 23.08 -3.47 9.58
CA ALA A 247 23.49 -3.73 10.96
C ALA A 247 24.10 -5.14 11.14
N ALA A 248 23.53 -6.16 10.50
CA ALA A 248 24.03 -7.53 10.52
C ALA A 248 25.40 -7.67 9.83
N LEU A 249 25.55 -7.07 8.64
CA LEU A 249 26.82 -7.01 7.91
C LEU A 249 27.90 -6.34 8.75
N CYS A 250 27.56 -5.22 9.39
CA CYS A 250 28.45 -4.50 10.28
C CYS A 250 28.92 -5.36 11.45
N LYS A 251 27.99 -6.06 12.12
CA LYS A 251 28.31 -6.98 13.21
C LYS A 251 29.30 -8.05 12.76
N SER A 252 28.97 -8.77 11.68
CA SER A 252 29.79 -9.86 11.15
C SER A 252 31.21 -9.39 10.79
N GLN A 253 31.33 -8.23 10.15
CA GLN A 253 32.63 -7.68 9.78
C GLN A 253 33.44 -7.21 10.99
N TRP A 254 32.80 -6.64 12.01
CA TRP A 254 33.50 -6.11 13.19
C TRP A 254 33.86 -7.17 14.23
N GLU A 255 33.14 -8.30 14.28
CA GLU A 255 33.53 -9.46 15.09
C GLU A 255 34.76 -10.18 14.52
N ASN A 256 34.89 -10.20 13.19
CA ASN A 256 35.95 -10.93 12.49
C ASN A 256 37.21 -10.08 12.19
N SER A 257 37.12 -8.75 12.24
CA SER A 257 38.25 -7.86 11.91
C SER A 257 38.94 -7.34 13.17
N SER A 258 40.19 -7.77 13.38
CA SER A 258 41.08 -7.25 14.43
C SER A 258 41.49 -5.78 14.20
N ASP A 259 41.42 -5.31 12.95
CA ASP A 259 41.91 -4.00 12.55
C ASP A 259 40.76 -3.00 12.52
N GLY A 260 40.81 -2.07 13.49
CA GLY A 260 39.89 -0.97 13.74
C GLY A 260 39.47 -0.11 12.55
N ASN A 261 40.04 -0.31 11.35
CA ASN A 261 40.09 0.70 10.29
C ASN A 261 39.32 0.36 9.00
N SER A 262 39.03 -0.92 8.72
CA SER A 262 38.27 -1.29 7.53
C SER A 262 36.77 -1.25 7.85
N CYS A 263 36.03 -0.27 7.32
CA CYS A 263 34.64 -0.56 6.95
C CYS A 263 34.75 -1.54 5.80
N GLY A 264 34.42 -2.81 6.06
CA GLY A 264 34.62 -3.89 5.09
C GLY A 264 34.07 -3.51 3.73
N LYS A 265 34.80 -3.87 2.66
CA LYS A 265 34.44 -3.61 1.25
C LYS A 265 32.94 -3.89 0.97
N GLN A 266 32.40 -4.94 1.58
CA GLN A 266 30.98 -5.29 1.52
C GLN A 266 30.03 -4.22 2.06
N ILE A 267 30.36 -3.55 3.18
CA ILE A 267 29.55 -2.46 3.74
C ILE A 267 29.52 -1.27 2.79
N THR A 268 30.66 -0.93 2.19
CA THR A 268 30.74 0.17 1.22
C THR A 268 30.02 -0.16 -0.09
N GLU A 269 30.11 -1.40 -0.57
CA GLU A 269 29.39 -1.87 -1.75
C GLU A 269 27.88 -1.89 -1.50
N PHE A 270 27.45 -2.43 -0.35
CA PHE A 270 26.04 -2.43 0.06
C PHE A 270 25.47 -1.01 0.14
N ARG A 271 26.23 -0.09 0.73
CA ARG A 271 25.85 1.33 0.82
C ARG A 271 25.65 1.94 -0.57
N ALA A 272 26.59 1.69 -1.49
CA ALA A 272 26.53 2.21 -2.86
C ALA A 272 25.36 1.60 -3.65
N LEU A 273 25.14 0.28 -3.52
CA LEU A 273 24.07 -0.44 -4.20
C LEU A 273 22.67 0.07 -3.83
N HIS A 274 22.49 0.49 -2.57
CA HIS A 274 21.21 0.94 -2.03
C HIS A 274 21.10 2.47 -1.88
N ASN A 275 22.04 3.23 -2.45
CA ASN A 275 22.04 4.69 -2.45
C ASN A 275 21.80 5.31 -1.06
N LEU A 276 22.34 4.69 0.00
CA LEU A 276 22.13 5.17 1.36
C LEU A 276 22.81 6.51 1.57
N ASN A 277 22.02 7.52 1.94
CA ASN A 277 22.54 8.84 2.26
C ASN A 277 23.38 8.79 3.55
N ASP A 278 24.23 9.82 3.75
CA ASP A 278 25.15 9.85 4.90
C ASP A 278 24.42 9.71 6.24
N PHE A 279 23.24 10.32 6.37
CA PHE A 279 22.47 10.29 7.60
C PHE A 279 21.94 8.88 7.89
N GLN A 280 21.27 8.24 6.93
CA GLN A 280 20.76 6.88 7.06
C GLN A 280 21.89 5.90 7.38
N TYR A 281 23.00 6.02 6.66
CA TYR A 281 24.16 5.18 6.86
C TYR A 281 24.73 5.34 8.28
N GLU A 282 25.12 6.56 8.69
CA GLU A 282 25.69 6.78 10.02
C GLU A 282 24.70 6.44 11.14
N TRP A 283 23.40 6.72 10.94
CA TRP A 283 22.36 6.40 11.91
C TRP A 283 22.30 4.90 12.22
N VAL A 284 22.32 4.06 11.18
CA VAL A 284 22.33 2.60 11.34
C VAL A 284 23.63 2.14 11.97
N ILE A 285 24.78 2.66 11.53
CA ILE A 285 26.10 2.33 12.09
C ILE A 285 26.16 2.63 13.59
N ILE A 286 25.72 3.81 14.02
CA ILE A 286 25.73 4.21 15.43
C ILE A 286 24.80 3.30 16.23
N ASN A 287 23.56 3.09 15.76
CA ASN A 287 22.61 2.22 16.48
C ASN A 287 23.13 0.77 16.59
N ALA A 288 23.73 0.23 15.52
CA ALA A 288 24.32 -1.09 15.54
C ALA A 288 25.48 -1.18 16.55
N LEU A 289 26.44 -0.25 16.49
CA LEU A 289 27.57 -0.20 17.42
C LEU A 289 27.12 -0.07 18.88
N CYS A 290 26.08 0.73 19.14
CA CYS A 290 25.50 0.88 20.48
C CYS A 290 24.80 -0.40 20.95
N ALA A 291 23.99 -1.02 20.09
CA ALA A 291 23.30 -2.27 20.39
C ALA A 291 24.29 -3.41 20.72
N PHE A 292 25.41 -3.47 20.01
CA PHE A 292 26.49 -4.43 20.26
C PHE A 292 27.50 -3.97 21.33
N LYS A 293 27.26 -2.82 21.98
CA LYS A 293 28.13 -2.24 23.02
C LYS A 293 29.60 -2.06 22.58
N MET A 294 29.83 -1.83 21.30
CA MET A 294 31.16 -1.68 20.68
C MET A 294 31.70 -0.25 20.85
N TRP A 295 31.75 0.24 22.09
CA TRP A 295 32.07 1.64 22.41
C TRP A 295 33.44 2.09 21.90
N LYS A 296 34.45 1.22 21.95
CA LYS A 296 35.80 1.53 21.45
C LYS A 296 35.80 1.85 19.95
N ARG A 297 35.06 1.06 19.16
CA ARG A 297 34.94 1.24 17.71
C ARG A 297 34.11 2.48 17.39
N LEU A 298 33.03 2.72 18.12
CA LEU A 298 32.24 3.94 18.00
C LEU A 298 33.10 5.19 18.20
N LYS A 299 33.92 5.23 19.27
CA LYS A 299 34.85 6.32 19.52
C LYS A 299 35.86 6.47 18.38
N TYR A 300 36.45 5.36 17.93
CA TYR A 300 37.41 5.38 16.82
C TYR A 300 36.83 5.99 15.54
N LEU A 301 35.57 5.69 15.21
CA LEU A 301 34.91 6.15 13.99
C LEU A 301 34.49 7.63 14.08
N PHE A 302 33.90 8.04 15.20
CA PHE A 302 33.23 9.34 15.29
C PHE A 302 33.99 10.41 16.07
N ILE A 303 34.95 10.04 16.92
CA ILE A 303 35.79 11.02 17.63
C ILE A 303 37.05 11.26 16.82
N LYS A 304 37.21 12.47 16.30
CA LYS A 304 38.38 12.87 15.51
C LYS A 304 39.04 14.13 16.07
N PRO A 305 40.38 14.24 16.02
CA PRO A 305 41.05 15.48 16.39
C PRO A 305 40.68 16.57 15.38
N ASN A 306 40.28 17.72 15.89
CA ASN A 306 40.15 18.93 15.10
C ASN A 306 41.54 19.57 14.96
N TRP A 307 42.00 19.70 13.73
CA TRP A 307 43.33 20.20 13.40
C TRP A 307 43.56 21.65 13.87
N LEU A 308 42.51 22.48 13.91
CA LEU A 308 42.60 23.89 14.34
C LEU A 308 42.69 24.02 15.86
N THR A 309 41.78 23.37 16.58
CA THR A 309 41.64 23.56 18.03
C THR A 309 42.48 22.56 18.83
N LYS A 310 43.06 21.54 18.17
CA LYS A 310 43.72 20.37 18.79
C LYS A 310 42.82 19.63 19.79
N ARG A 311 41.50 19.87 19.74
CA ARG A 311 40.50 19.18 20.57
C ARG A 311 39.82 18.10 19.76
N ASN A 312 39.36 17.06 20.43
CA ASN A 312 38.52 16.05 19.80
C ASN A 312 37.12 16.61 19.55
N ILE A 313 36.55 16.27 18.39
CA ILE A 313 35.19 16.62 18.01
C ILE A 313 34.44 15.38 17.54
N ILE A 314 33.11 15.43 17.64
CA ILE A 314 32.23 14.44 17.02
C ILE A 314 32.16 14.77 15.51
N LYS A 315 32.78 13.93 14.69
CA LYS A 315 32.70 14.01 13.23
C LYS A 315 31.58 13.10 12.75
N SER A 316 30.38 13.65 12.63
CA SER A 316 29.17 12.96 12.16
C SER A 316 28.25 13.95 11.45
N VAL A 317 27.44 13.47 10.52
CA VAL A 317 26.33 14.24 9.95
C VAL A 317 25.15 14.37 10.92
N ILE A 318 25.14 13.56 11.99
CA ILE A 318 24.11 13.59 13.02
C ILE A 318 24.45 14.68 14.04
N ASN A 319 23.43 15.49 14.38
CA ASN A 319 23.56 16.54 15.37
C ASN A 319 24.04 15.97 16.74
N PRO A 320 24.98 16.63 17.45
CA PRO A 320 25.51 16.16 18.72
C PRO A 320 24.45 15.81 19.77
N GLN A 321 23.38 16.60 19.91
CA GLN A 321 22.30 16.31 20.88
C GLN A 321 21.62 14.99 20.59
N LEU A 322 21.32 14.74 19.31
CA LEU A 322 20.70 13.50 18.87
C LEU A 322 21.68 12.33 19.04
N PHE A 323 22.96 12.53 18.72
CA PHE A 323 24.01 11.53 18.91
C PHE A 323 24.08 11.06 20.38
N ILE A 324 24.16 12.00 21.33
CA ILE A 324 24.18 11.68 22.76
C ILE A 324 22.89 10.99 23.21
N THR A 325 21.73 11.43 22.69
CA THR A 325 20.44 10.83 23.02
C THR A 325 20.39 9.36 22.60
N VAL A 326 20.96 9.01 21.44
CA VAL A 326 21.07 7.62 20.99
C VAL A 326 21.95 6.81 21.93
N LEU A 327 23.10 7.34 22.36
CA LEU A 327 23.95 6.65 23.33
C LEU A 327 23.22 6.37 24.64
N HIS A 328 22.51 7.36 25.17
CA HIS A 328 21.74 7.20 26.39
C HIS A 328 20.62 6.16 26.22
N LYS A 329 19.89 6.19 25.09
CA LYS A 329 18.84 5.21 24.78
C LYS A 329 19.36 3.77 24.81
N HIS A 330 20.60 3.55 24.40
CA HIS A 330 21.25 2.23 24.41
C HIS A 330 22.02 1.93 25.70
N ASN A 331 21.77 2.67 26.78
CA ASN A 331 22.41 2.49 28.09
C ASN A 331 23.94 2.55 28.01
N ALA A 332 24.48 3.50 27.24
CA ALA A 332 25.92 3.73 27.19
C ALA A 332 26.47 4.02 28.61
N PRO A 333 27.64 3.48 28.99
CA PRO A 333 28.28 3.80 30.25
C PRO A 333 28.50 5.31 30.40
N ILE A 334 28.37 5.83 31.62
CA ILE A 334 28.55 7.27 31.92
C ILE A 334 29.90 7.76 31.40
N SER A 335 30.97 6.97 31.56
CA SER A 335 32.31 7.31 31.02
C SER A 335 32.33 7.52 29.50
N VAL A 336 31.54 6.74 28.75
CA VAL A 336 31.41 6.91 27.30
C VAL A 336 30.63 8.20 27.00
N LEU A 337 29.52 8.44 27.71
CA LEU A 337 28.74 9.67 27.55
C LEU A 337 29.59 10.93 27.83
N GLU A 338 30.36 10.93 28.91
CA GLU A 338 31.23 12.05 29.28
C GLU A 338 32.31 12.34 28.23
N GLU A 339 32.90 11.30 27.62
CA GLU A 339 33.87 11.48 26.53
C GLU A 339 33.24 12.13 25.30
N PHE A 340 32.04 11.69 24.90
CA PHE A 340 31.34 12.32 23.76
C PHE A 340 30.86 13.74 24.10
N LEU A 341 30.39 13.99 25.34
CA LEU A 341 30.02 15.32 25.82
C LEU A 341 31.21 16.30 25.76
N SER A 342 32.41 15.82 26.10
CA SER A 342 33.64 16.63 26.01
C SER A 342 34.03 17.03 24.58
N CYS A 343 33.50 16.32 23.58
CA CYS A 343 33.72 16.57 22.16
C CYS A 343 32.71 17.54 21.55
N ILE A 344 31.71 18.00 22.31
CA ILE A 344 30.72 19.00 21.88
C ILE A 344 31.34 20.40 22.00
N VAL A 345 31.36 21.14 20.89
CA VAL A 345 31.96 22.48 20.83
C VAL A 345 31.14 23.51 21.62
N ASP A 346 29.81 23.41 21.54
CA ASP A 346 28.88 24.24 22.29
C ASP A 346 28.83 23.78 23.76
N THR A 347 29.43 24.58 24.63
CA THR A 347 29.56 24.27 26.06
C THR A 347 28.23 24.34 26.80
N ASP A 348 27.29 25.17 26.36
CA ASP A 348 25.99 25.32 27.02
C ASP A 348 25.12 24.10 26.71
N VAL A 349 25.13 23.65 25.45
CA VAL A 349 24.48 22.38 25.04
C VAL A 349 25.11 21.19 25.75
N SER A 350 26.44 21.13 25.82
CA SER A 350 27.15 20.04 26.50
C SER A 350 26.80 19.97 27.99
N LEU A 351 26.82 21.12 28.68
CA LEU A 351 26.46 21.22 30.09
C LEU A 351 24.99 20.85 30.34
N PHE A 352 24.07 21.34 29.49
CA PHE A 352 22.65 21.02 29.57
C PHE A 352 22.40 19.52 29.46
N LEU A 353 23.01 18.86 28.47
CA LEU A 353 22.91 17.41 28.29
C LEU A 353 23.54 16.65 29.47
N ALA A 354 24.71 17.07 29.93
CA ALA A 354 25.39 16.43 31.06
C ALA A 354 24.55 16.45 32.34
N LYS A 355 23.88 17.57 32.64
CA LYS A 355 22.92 17.67 33.76
C LYS A 355 21.72 16.76 33.56
N LYS A 356 21.10 16.80 32.38
CA LYS A 356 19.91 15.99 32.04
C LYS A 356 20.18 14.49 32.14
N LEU A 357 21.39 14.06 31.81
CA LEU A 357 21.82 12.66 31.82
C LEU A 357 22.54 12.25 33.10
N LEU A 358 22.57 13.13 34.11
CA LEU A 358 23.19 12.88 35.42
C LEU A 358 24.68 12.51 35.34
N CYS A 359 25.40 13.04 34.35
CA CYS A 359 26.86 12.94 34.25
C CYS A 359 27.53 13.89 35.26
N HIS A 360 27.40 13.58 36.55
CA HIS A 360 27.76 14.50 37.64
C HIS A 360 29.24 14.89 37.64
N ALA A 361 30.15 13.93 37.38
CA ALA A 361 31.58 14.21 37.35
C ALA A 361 31.95 15.21 36.25
N PHE A 362 31.37 15.07 35.06
CA PHE A 362 31.52 16.04 33.98
C PHE A 362 31.05 17.45 34.39
N VAL A 363 29.86 17.59 34.99
CA VAL A 363 29.32 18.90 35.39
C VAL A 363 30.19 19.56 36.47
N ILE A 364 30.63 18.81 37.48
CA ILE A 364 31.52 19.31 38.54
C ILE A 364 32.85 19.78 37.93
N ASN A 365 33.43 18.98 37.04
CA ASN A 365 34.69 19.32 36.37
C ASN A 365 34.55 20.53 35.44
N PHE A 366 33.42 20.68 34.78
CA PHE A 366 33.11 21.84 33.96
C PHE A 366 33.14 23.12 34.78
N TYR A 367 32.38 23.20 35.88
CA TYR A 367 32.40 24.39 36.75
C TYR A 367 33.75 24.62 37.41
N ALA A 368 34.45 23.55 37.80
CA ALA A 368 35.80 23.64 38.33
C ALA A 368 36.80 24.22 37.31
N SER A 369 36.64 23.91 36.02
CA SER A 369 37.47 24.48 34.94
C SER A 369 37.19 25.96 34.71
N GLN A 370 35.95 26.40 34.92
CA GLN A 370 35.56 27.80 34.87
C GLN A 370 35.95 28.59 36.12
N ARG A 371 36.40 27.89 37.18
CA ARG A 371 36.68 28.43 38.52
C ARG A 371 35.43 29.01 39.21
N ASP A 372 34.25 28.54 38.83
CA ASP A 372 32.98 29.00 39.40
C ASP A 372 32.66 28.17 40.65
N ARG A 373 33.03 28.72 41.81
CA ARG A 373 32.80 28.06 43.11
C ARG A 373 31.32 28.01 43.47
N MET A 374 30.57 29.05 43.13
CA MET A 374 29.14 29.14 43.47
C MET A 374 28.32 28.12 42.69
N ALA A 375 28.60 27.94 41.40
CA ALA A 375 27.91 26.95 40.59
C ALA A 375 28.15 25.52 41.09
N ILE A 376 29.35 25.20 41.59
CA ILE A 376 29.63 23.89 42.22
C ILE A 376 28.81 23.72 43.51
N HIS A 377 28.72 24.76 44.35
CA HIS A 377 27.88 24.70 45.55
C HIS A 377 26.40 24.50 45.23
N MET A 378 25.88 25.23 44.24
CA MET A 378 24.49 25.09 43.78
C MET A 378 24.24 23.69 43.23
N TYR A 379 25.08 23.21 42.31
CA TYR A 379 24.91 21.88 41.73
C TYR A 379 25.07 20.77 42.76
N LYS A 380 26.00 20.91 43.73
CA LYS A 380 26.16 19.95 44.84
C LYS A 380 24.87 19.80 45.64
N SER A 381 24.08 20.87 45.80
CA SER A 381 22.80 20.81 46.52
C SER A 381 21.73 19.98 45.80
N GLU A 382 21.88 19.79 44.48
CA GLU A 382 21.01 18.96 43.64
C GLU A 382 21.42 17.46 43.65
N ILE A 383 22.62 17.13 44.15
CA ILE A 383 23.15 15.76 44.20
C ILE A 383 22.79 15.10 45.55
N PRO A 384 22.35 13.82 45.57
CA PRO A 384 22.13 13.09 46.82
C PRO A 384 23.38 13.05 47.71
N ARG A 385 23.22 13.33 49.02
CA ARG A 385 24.36 13.41 49.97
C ARG A 385 25.14 12.11 50.12
N GLU A 386 24.47 10.98 49.98
CA GLU A 386 25.06 9.62 50.04
C GLU A 386 25.92 9.31 48.80
N SER A 387 25.85 10.12 47.74
CA SER A 387 26.51 9.85 46.47
C SER A 387 28.02 10.12 46.53
N GLU A 388 28.80 9.27 45.85
CA GLU A 388 30.23 9.51 45.62
C GLU A 388 30.51 10.85 44.92
N TYR A 389 29.57 11.33 44.09
CA TYR A 389 29.69 12.60 43.39
C TYR A 389 29.51 13.81 44.32
N TYR A 390 28.74 13.68 45.40
CA TYR A 390 28.63 14.69 46.44
C TYR A 390 30.00 14.85 47.14
N ASN A 391 30.59 13.74 47.57
CA ASN A 391 31.93 13.71 48.16
C ASN A 391 33.02 14.20 47.18
N TYR A 392 32.87 13.89 45.89
CA TYR A 392 33.76 14.40 44.85
C TYR A 392 33.66 15.93 44.71
N ALA A 393 32.46 16.50 44.69
CA ALA A 393 32.26 17.94 44.69
C ALA A 393 32.89 18.61 45.92
N GLU A 394 32.77 18.01 47.11
CA GLU A 394 33.41 18.53 48.32
C GLU A 394 34.94 18.53 48.23
N ARG A 395 35.54 17.43 47.76
CA ARG A 395 36.98 17.37 47.55
C ARG A 395 37.47 18.44 46.57
N ILE A 396 36.73 18.69 45.50
CA ILE A 396 37.06 19.74 44.54
C ILE A 396 36.95 21.13 45.20
N LEU A 397 35.90 21.40 45.99
CA LEU A 397 35.70 22.68 46.67
C LEU A 397 36.77 23.00 47.72
N VAL A 398 37.32 21.99 48.39
CA VAL A 398 38.38 22.12 49.42
C VAL A 398 39.78 22.17 48.80
N SER A 399 39.92 21.81 47.51
CA SER A 399 41.22 21.85 46.82
C SER A 399 41.79 23.27 46.73
N ASP A 400 43.12 23.36 46.68
CA ASP A 400 43.89 24.62 46.62
C ASP A 400 43.80 25.34 45.24
N LYS A 401 42.64 25.22 44.58
CA LYS A 401 42.36 25.90 43.31
C LYS A 401 42.06 27.38 43.55
N ARG A 402 42.59 28.24 42.68
CA ARG A 402 42.22 29.66 42.63
C ARG A 402 40.83 29.81 42.00
N TRP A 403 39.84 30.20 42.80
CA TRP A 403 38.46 30.42 42.40
C TRP A 403 38.24 31.83 41.83
N LYS A 404 37.22 32.04 40.98
CA LYS A 404 36.87 33.35 40.41
C LYS A 404 36.04 34.26 41.33
N ASN A 405 35.89 33.86 42.59
CA ASN A 405 35.20 34.65 43.62
C ASN A 405 36.20 35.23 44.60
#